data_AF-A0A226DQ03-F1
#
_entry.id   AF-A0A226DQ03-F1
#
_cell.length_a   1.000
_cell.length_b   1.000
_cell.length_c   1.000
_cell.angle_alpha   90.00
_cell.angle_beta   90.00
_cell.angle_gamma   90.00
#
_symmetry.space_group_name_H-M   'P 1'
#
loop_
_entity.id
_entity.type
_entity.pdbx_description
1 polymer ?
#
loop_
_entity_poly.entity_id
_entity_poly.type
_entity_poly.pdbx_seq_one_letter_code
_entity_poly.pdbx_strand_id
1 'polypeptide(L)'
;MPSLNTVFLLICSILMAHLIVPPFLILIVTPLYIYKNIITFLSKWKVGFYAPLSVGDCIHVLDDIHGRPKSSLTFVAYFKGSYPVEGFVYRLKRLISMHRKTGYYKLICTTTRWMCVYFWKRCEDFDVLDHVTVNEESDPDKISSFLNGQIDRAYPVGKPLWDIVLLPNYVLTTSAIVARMHHSVGDGLSFIAFVRDMCDENPASVSTVIHAGLAGAVRRIILDRGGTPTGDIAATYVLPKLNHPGTLSNNAFCISLTTPMSGDDGIKRVTRISQQLNRIFSFAPIASTLHFNILGLLLGAHMDTKVLSNLFTFVHSNMVFIGEPLKLFGSTLDRMVATAGLIRKSNPLFVLTTSYNGKLNLQLVGDKAVFPDQESLFRVARYVEDEFEKLDGQSDAEMASQNLIATLV
;
A
#
# COMPACT_ATOMS: atom_id res chain seq x y z
N MET A 1 -1.62 33.19 -26.68
CA MET A 1 -0.72 33.80 -25.69
C MET A 1 -0.96 33.12 -24.34
N PRO A 2 0.07 32.79 -23.55
CA PRO A 2 -0.14 32.25 -22.20
C PRO A 2 -0.95 33.26 -21.37
N SER A 3 -1.86 32.77 -20.54
CA SER A 3 -2.66 33.63 -19.67
C SER A 3 -1.74 34.38 -18.68
N LEU A 4 -2.15 35.57 -18.21
CA LEU A 4 -1.40 36.32 -17.19
C LEU A 4 -1.08 35.47 -15.96
N ASN A 5 -2.00 34.59 -15.57
CA ASN A 5 -1.82 33.61 -14.49
C ASN A 5 -0.73 32.59 -14.80
N THR A 6 -0.62 32.12 -16.06
CA THR A 6 0.43 31.20 -16.48
C THR A 6 1.81 31.85 -16.39
N VAL A 7 1.93 33.10 -16.82
CA VAL A 7 3.19 33.86 -16.74
C VAL A 7 3.58 34.11 -15.28
N PHE A 8 2.62 34.52 -14.45
CA PHE A 8 2.83 34.71 -13.02
C PHE A 8 3.29 33.42 -12.32
N LEU A 9 2.61 32.29 -12.55
CA LEU A 9 2.99 31.00 -11.98
C LEU A 9 4.37 30.55 -12.44
N LEU A 10 4.74 30.82 -13.70
CA LEU A 10 6.07 30.51 -14.21
C LEU A 10 7.15 31.33 -13.48
N ILE A 11 6.93 32.64 -13.30
CA ILE A 11 7.83 33.51 -12.55
C ILE A 11 7.95 33.05 -11.10
N CYS A 12 6.84 32.76 -10.43
CA CYS A 12 6.85 32.21 -9.07
C CYS A 12 7.61 30.88 -8.99
N SER A 13 7.43 29.99 -9.96
CA SER A 13 8.15 28.71 -10.01
C SER A 13 9.66 28.91 -10.17
N ILE A 14 10.09 29.86 -11.01
CA ILE A 14 11.51 30.18 -11.20
C ILE A 14 12.10 30.78 -9.91
N LEU A 15 11.40 31.74 -9.29
CA LEU A 15 11.83 32.34 -8.02
C LEU A 15 11.91 31.29 -6.91
N MET A 16 10.91 30.41 -6.80
CA MET A 16 10.94 29.29 -5.86
C MET A 16 12.14 28.38 -6.09
N ALA A 17 12.37 27.97 -7.35
CA ALA A 17 13.43 27.03 -7.71
C ALA A 17 14.85 27.59 -7.48
N HIS A 18 15.05 28.90 -7.65
CA HIS A 18 16.40 29.49 -7.59
C HIS A 18 16.68 30.29 -6.32
N LEU A 19 15.67 30.89 -5.67
CA LEU A 19 15.87 31.75 -4.50
C LEU A 19 15.46 31.10 -3.19
N ILE A 20 14.48 30.18 -3.20
CA ILE A 20 13.91 29.62 -1.97
C ILE A 20 14.41 28.20 -1.74
N VAL A 21 14.28 27.33 -2.75
CA VAL A 21 14.66 25.92 -2.63
C VAL A 21 16.15 25.74 -2.30
N PRO A 22 17.12 26.41 -2.97
CA PRO A 22 18.53 26.15 -2.68
C PRO A 22 18.95 26.54 -1.26
N PRO A 23 18.62 27.75 -0.74
CA PRO A 23 18.89 28.07 0.66
C PRO A 23 18.17 27.15 1.64
N PHE A 24 16.93 26.74 1.36
CA PHE A 24 16.20 25.79 2.19
C PHE A 24 16.92 24.43 2.27
N LEU A 25 17.39 23.91 1.14
CA LEU A 25 18.15 22.65 1.09
C LEU A 25 19.48 22.76 1.85
N ILE A 26 20.19 23.87 1.72
CA ILE A 26 21.51 24.08 2.34
C ILE A 26 21.39 24.36 3.84
N LEU A 27 20.43 25.19 4.26
CA LEU A 27 20.34 25.69 5.63
C LEU A 27 19.45 24.85 6.53
N ILE A 28 18.53 24.06 5.98
CA ILE A 28 17.59 23.24 6.77
C ILE A 28 17.80 21.76 6.49
N VAL A 29 17.65 21.33 5.24
CA VAL A 29 17.67 19.88 4.91
C VAL A 29 19.05 19.27 5.14
N THR A 30 20.12 19.94 4.70
CA THR A 30 21.49 19.42 4.83
C THR A 30 21.92 19.28 6.29
N PRO A 31 21.74 20.28 7.18
CA PRO A 31 22.02 20.13 8.62
C PRO A 31 21.20 19.03 9.28
N LEU A 32 19.90 18.92 8.97
CA LEU A 32 19.06 17.85 9.51
C LEU A 32 19.53 16.47 9.07
N TYR A 33 19.92 16.33 7.80
CA TYR A 33 20.47 15.09 7.28
C TYR A 33 21.81 14.73 7.96
N ILE A 34 22.73 15.69 8.10
CA ILE A 34 24.01 15.50 8.80
C ILE A 34 23.74 15.11 10.25
N TYR A 35 22.86 15.84 10.95
CA TYR A 35 22.47 15.57 12.33
C TYR A 35 21.90 14.16 12.48
N LYS A 36 20.94 13.76 11.64
CA LYS A 36 20.36 12.40 11.64
C LYS A 36 21.44 11.34 11.49
N ASN A 37 22.43 11.55 10.60
CA ASN A 37 23.52 10.60 10.40
C ASN A 37 24.47 10.53 11.61
N ILE A 38 24.80 11.66 12.23
CA ILE A 38 25.61 11.70 13.46
C ILE A 38 24.90 10.93 14.57
N ILE A 39 23.62 11.22 14.84
CA ILE A 39 22.86 10.54 15.89
C ILE A 39 22.69 9.05 15.56
N THR A 40 22.46 8.69 14.29
CA THR A 40 22.41 7.29 13.87
C THR A 40 23.73 6.58 14.14
N PHE A 41 24.87 7.20 13.85
CA PHE A 41 26.18 6.65 14.18
C PHE A 41 26.35 6.48 15.70
N LEU A 42 26.02 7.51 16.49
CA LEU A 42 26.07 7.48 17.96
C LEU A 42 25.09 6.46 18.59
N SER A 43 24.03 6.07 17.87
CA SER A 43 23.06 5.09 18.37
C SER A 43 23.61 3.67 18.43
N LYS A 44 24.70 3.36 17.71
CA LYS A 44 25.31 2.03 17.69
C LYS A 44 25.77 1.55 19.08
N TRP A 45 26.03 2.49 20.00
CA TRP A 45 26.41 2.20 21.38
C TRP A 45 25.22 2.13 22.34
N LYS A 46 23.98 2.33 21.86
CA LYS A 46 22.77 2.22 22.68
C LYS A 46 22.22 0.80 22.66
N VAL A 47 22.19 0.17 23.83
CA VAL A 47 21.57 -1.14 24.04
C VAL A 47 20.06 -1.05 23.74
N GLY A 48 19.55 -2.04 23.01
CA GLY A 48 18.12 -2.17 22.67
C GLY A 48 17.68 -1.46 21.39
N PHE A 49 18.50 -0.58 20.82
CA PHE A 49 18.19 0.07 19.54
C PHE A 49 18.50 -0.90 18.41
N TYR A 50 17.52 -1.11 17.53
CA TYR A 50 17.64 -2.04 16.41
C TYR A 50 18.14 -1.33 15.15
N ALA A 51 17.43 -0.28 14.72
CA ALA A 51 17.77 0.50 13.52
C ALA A 51 17.12 1.89 13.58
N PRO A 52 17.67 2.93 12.92
CA PRO A 52 16.95 4.20 12.75
C PRO A 52 15.70 3.99 11.89
N LEU A 53 14.65 4.79 12.13
CA LEU A 53 13.51 4.82 11.23
C LEU A 53 13.92 5.35 9.85
N SER A 54 13.40 4.71 8.81
CA SER A 54 13.58 5.20 7.45
C SER A 54 12.93 6.58 7.31
N VAL A 55 13.38 7.36 6.35
CA VAL A 55 12.77 8.68 6.09
C VAL A 55 11.30 8.53 5.68
N GLY A 56 10.96 7.49 4.90
CA GLY A 56 9.59 7.18 4.54
C GLY A 56 8.73 6.70 5.71
N ASP A 57 9.33 6.03 6.71
CA ASP A 57 8.62 5.64 7.94
C ASP A 57 8.30 6.88 8.78
N CYS A 58 9.21 7.88 8.80
CA CYS A 58 9.05 9.14 9.52
C CYS A 58 7.91 10.03 9.02
N ILE A 59 7.30 9.73 7.88
CA ILE A 59 6.11 10.47 7.42
C ILE A 59 4.90 10.19 8.34
N HIS A 60 4.91 9.02 9.00
CA HIS A 60 3.80 8.56 9.83
C HIS A 60 4.07 8.62 11.33
N VAL A 61 5.22 9.17 11.76
CA VAL A 61 5.64 9.12 13.18
C VAL A 61 4.96 10.16 14.07
N LEU A 62 4.41 11.24 13.48
CA LEU A 62 3.62 12.23 14.19
C LEU A 62 2.14 11.81 14.22
N ASP A 63 1.90 10.63 14.79
CA ASP A 63 0.57 10.05 14.94
C ASP A 63 0.26 9.75 16.41
N ASP A 64 -1.02 9.82 16.78
CA ASP A 64 -1.51 9.47 18.12
C ASP A 64 -1.76 7.96 18.20
N ILE A 65 -0.68 7.18 18.15
CA ILE A 65 -0.73 5.71 18.06
C ILE A 65 -1.35 5.03 19.30
N HIS A 66 -1.41 5.72 20.44
CA HIS A 66 -1.93 5.18 21.70
C HIS A 66 -3.31 5.73 22.08
N GLY A 67 -3.76 6.82 21.44
CA GLY A 67 -5.14 7.31 21.55
C GLY A 67 -5.98 6.87 20.35
N ARG A 68 -5.84 7.58 19.24
CA ARG A 68 -6.55 7.27 17.98
C ARG A 68 -5.62 7.41 16.76
N PRO A 69 -5.01 6.31 16.30
CA PRO A 69 -4.08 6.36 15.16
C PRO A 69 -4.76 6.82 13.88
N LYS A 70 -4.08 7.67 13.12
CA LYS A 70 -4.47 8.16 11.78
C LYS A 70 -3.80 7.39 10.66
N SER A 71 -2.65 6.80 10.92
CA SER A 71 -1.83 6.06 9.94
C SER A 71 -1.95 4.55 10.12
N SER A 72 -3.11 4.05 10.55
CA SER A 72 -3.40 2.61 10.53
C SER A 72 -3.80 2.14 9.14
N LEU A 73 -3.32 0.95 8.77
CA LEU A 73 -3.77 0.17 7.63
C LEU A 73 -4.41 -1.12 8.15
N THR A 74 -5.61 -1.43 7.67
CA THR A 74 -6.29 -2.69 7.96
C THR A 74 -6.50 -3.45 6.66
N PHE A 75 -6.15 -4.72 6.65
CA PHE A 75 -6.31 -5.60 5.50
C PHE A 75 -7.16 -6.80 5.89
N VAL A 76 -8.12 -7.16 5.05
CA VAL A 76 -8.98 -8.33 5.24
C VAL A 76 -8.81 -9.25 4.04
N ALA A 77 -8.23 -10.43 4.28
CA ALA A 77 -8.06 -11.49 3.29
C ALA A 77 -9.17 -12.53 3.48
N TYR A 78 -9.99 -12.75 2.44
CA TYR A 78 -11.10 -13.70 2.47
C TYR A 78 -10.76 -14.96 1.67
N PHE A 79 -10.98 -16.13 2.26
CA PHE A 79 -10.61 -17.42 1.67
C PHE A 79 -11.84 -18.29 1.40
N LYS A 80 -11.82 -18.99 0.25
CA LYS A 80 -12.73 -20.12 -0.04
C LYS A 80 -12.17 -21.36 0.63
N GLY A 81 -12.73 -21.70 1.78
CA GLY A 81 -12.27 -22.78 2.65
C GLY A 81 -11.82 -22.27 4.02
N SER A 82 -11.48 -23.21 4.89
CA SER A 82 -10.92 -22.95 6.22
C SER A 82 -9.39 -23.06 6.20
N TYR A 83 -8.74 -22.47 7.19
CA TYR A 83 -7.32 -22.67 7.44
C TYR A 83 -7.11 -23.10 8.89
N PRO A 84 -6.13 -23.96 9.18
CA PRO A 84 -5.80 -24.32 10.55
C PRO A 84 -5.16 -23.12 11.27
N VAL A 85 -5.79 -22.65 12.36
CA VAL A 85 -5.28 -21.54 13.18
C VAL A 85 -3.85 -21.80 13.66
N GLU A 86 -3.58 -22.99 14.19
CA GLU A 86 -2.25 -23.37 14.65
C GLU A 86 -1.22 -23.37 13.52
N GLY A 87 -1.62 -23.86 12.33
CA GLY A 87 -0.78 -23.83 11.15
C GLY A 87 -0.43 -22.40 10.74
N PHE A 88 -1.41 -21.50 10.74
CA PHE A 88 -1.19 -20.09 10.44
C PHE A 88 -0.20 -19.45 11.42
N VAL A 89 -0.42 -19.64 12.73
CA VAL A 89 0.47 -19.12 13.78
C VAL A 89 1.88 -19.69 13.62
N TYR A 90 2.03 -20.97 13.30
CA TYR A 90 3.33 -21.59 13.05
C TYR A 90 4.05 -20.94 11.86
N ARG A 91 3.37 -20.74 10.73
CA ARG A 91 3.96 -20.05 9.56
C ARG A 91 4.38 -18.62 9.90
N LEU A 92 3.54 -17.89 10.65
CA LEU A 92 3.82 -16.54 11.08
C LEU A 92 5.07 -16.47 11.97
N LYS A 93 5.14 -17.35 12.98
CA LYS A 93 6.32 -17.49 13.85
C LYS A 93 7.58 -17.78 13.04
N ARG A 94 7.52 -18.71 12.08
CA ARG A 94 8.63 -19.05 11.18
C ARG A 94 9.07 -17.85 10.34
N LEU A 95 8.11 -17.11 9.78
CA LEU A 95 8.39 -15.96 8.93
C LEU A 95 9.04 -14.81 9.73
N ILE A 96 8.52 -14.55 10.93
CA ILE A 96 9.08 -13.58 11.87
C ILE A 96 10.43 -14.03 12.40
N SER A 97 10.67 -15.31 12.68
CA SER A 97 12.00 -15.77 13.13
C SER A 97 13.07 -15.58 12.05
N MET A 98 12.68 -15.54 10.77
CA MET A 98 13.56 -15.23 9.64
C MET A 98 13.67 -13.73 9.33
N HIS A 99 13.21 -12.84 10.22
CA HIS A 99 13.13 -11.40 10.01
C HIS A 99 14.39 -10.72 9.50
N ARG A 100 15.59 -11.23 9.84
CA ARG A 100 16.87 -10.70 9.33
C ARG A 100 17.06 -10.97 7.83
N LYS A 101 16.56 -12.10 7.33
CA LYS A 101 16.63 -12.50 5.92
C LYS A 101 15.50 -11.88 5.10
N THR A 102 14.29 -11.77 5.68
CA THR A 102 13.09 -11.28 5.00
C THR A 102 12.90 -9.76 5.12
N GLY A 103 13.66 -9.09 5.99
CA GLY A 103 13.47 -7.66 6.27
C GLY A 103 12.30 -7.37 7.21
N TYR A 104 11.69 -8.40 7.83
CA TYR A 104 10.53 -8.27 8.73
C TYR A 104 10.86 -7.89 10.18
N TYR A 105 12.02 -7.28 10.42
CA TYR A 105 12.47 -6.95 11.77
C TYR A 105 11.56 -5.94 12.48
N LYS A 106 10.81 -5.14 11.71
CA LYS A 106 9.82 -4.20 12.25
C LYS A 106 8.68 -4.89 12.99
N LEU A 107 8.37 -6.15 12.66
CA LEU A 107 7.32 -6.94 13.33
C LEU A 107 7.67 -7.31 14.78
N ILE A 108 8.95 -7.23 15.17
CA ILE A 108 9.41 -7.49 16.55
C ILE A 108 9.85 -6.21 17.27
N CYS A 109 9.60 -5.05 16.67
CA CYS A 109 10.03 -3.76 17.17
C CYS A 109 8.85 -2.84 17.45
N THR A 110 9.07 -1.95 18.41
CA THR A 110 8.26 -0.76 18.62
C THR A 110 9.08 0.48 18.24
N THR A 111 8.46 1.64 18.22
CA THR A 111 9.15 2.91 17.94
C THR A 111 9.66 3.52 19.24
N THR A 112 10.84 4.15 19.17
CA THR A 112 11.38 4.96 20.25
C THR A 112 12.05 6.20 19.69
N ARG A 113 12.39 7.15 20.56
CA ARG A 113 12.99 8.42 20.17
C ARG A 113 14.20 8.71 21.04
N TRP A 114 15.28 9.16 20.41
CA TRP A 114 16.48 9.61 21.09
C TRP A 114 17.14 10.75 20.33
N MET A 115 17.45 11.84 21.02
CA MET A 115 18.04 13.06 20.43
C MET A 115 17.27 13.51 19.17
N CYS A 116 15.93 13.58 19.27
CA CYS A 116 15.03 13.98 18.17
C CYS A 116 15.11 13.11 16.91
N VAL A 117 15.70 11.92 16.97
CA VAL A 117 15.69 10.92 15.91
C VAL A 117 14.90 9.69 16.37
N TYR A 118 14.08 9.15 15.47
CA TYR A 118 13.31 7.94 15.74
C TYR A 118 14.10 6.67 15.42
N PHE A 119 13.93 5.68 16.27
CA PHE A 119 14.56 4.37 16.15
C PHE A 119 13.53 3.25 16.34
N TRP A 120 13.74 2.15 15.64
CA TRP A 120 13.15 0.87 15.96
C TRP A 120 13.85 0.33 17.20
N LYS A 121 13.08 0.04 18.24
CA LYS A 121 13.55 -0.62 19.46
C LYS A 121 12.97 -2.02 19.48
N ARG A 122 13.82 -3.04 19.66
CA ARG A 122 13.35 -4.42 19.78
C ARG A 122 12.52 -4.56 21.07
N CYS A 123 11.38 -5.22 20.98
CA CYS A 123 10.60 -5.59 22.16
C CYS A 123 11.27 -6.79 22.84
N GLU A 124 11.59 -6.66 24.13
CA GLU A 124 12.31 -7.69 24.89
C GLU A 124 11.42 -8.94 25.08
N ASP A 125 10.16 -8.74 25.48
CA ASP A 125 9.16 -9.79 25.69
C ASP A 125 8.22 -9.94 24.49
N PHE A 126 8.78 -10.01 23.28
CA PHE A 126 7.98 -10.23 22.07
C PHE A 126 7.50 -11.69 21.99
N ASP A 127 6.18 -11.90 22.04
CA ASP A 127 5.53 -13.13 21.63
C ASP A 127 4.52 -12.82 20.52
N VAL A 128 4.55 -13.63 19.45
CA VAL A 128 3.59 -13.56 18.35
C VAL A 128 2.15 -13.78 18.85
N LEU A 129 1.96 -14.59 19.89
CA LEU A 129 0.64 -14.91 20.42
C LEU A 129 -0.07 -13.70 21.04
N ASP A 130 0.68 -12.72 21.56
CA ASP A 130 0.11 -11.46 22.07
C ASP A 130 -0.56 -10.62 20.97
N HIS A 131 -0.25 -10.91 19.71
CA HIS A 131 -0.68 -10.16 18.54
C HIS A 131 -1.67 -10.92 17.66
N VAL A 132 -1.97 -12.18 17.96
CA VAL A 132 -2.89 -13.00 17.18
C VAL A 132 -4.09 -13.37 18.05
N THR A 133 -5.28 -12.95 17.62
CA THR A 133 -6.54 -13.28 18.30
C THR A 133 -7.44 -14.07 17.37
N VAL A 134 -8.31 -14.89 17.94
CA VAL A 134 -9.35 -15.61 17.19
C VAL A 134 -10.69 -14.99 17.54
N ASN A 135 -11.48 -14.68 16.52
CA ASN A 135 -12.85 -14.21 16.67
C ASN A 135 -13.77 -15.22 15.98
N GLU A 136 -14.61 -15.87 16.79
CA GLU A 136 -15.54 -16.92 16.35
C GLU A 136 -16.91 -16.37 15.93
N GLU A 137 -17.09 -15.05 15.92
CA GLU A 137 -18.32 -14.42 15.46
C GLU A 137 -18.56 -14.72 13.97
N SER A 138 -19.81 -15.03 13.63
CA SER A 138 -20.27 -15.39 12.29
C SER A 138 -21.40 -14.49 11.78
N ASP A 139 -21.93 -13.62 12.64
CA ASP A 139 -22.95 -12.63 12.29
C ASP A 139 -22.34 -11.53 11.38
N PRO A 140 -22.84 -11.36 10.14
CA PRO A 140 -22.29 -10.40 9.20
C PRO A 140 -22.31 -8.95 9.68
N ASP A 141 -23.32 -8.53 10.44
CA ASP A 141 -23.46 -7.15 10.90
C ASP A 141 -22.47 -6.84 12.03
N LYS A 142 -22.28 -7.81 12.93
CA LYS A 142 -21.27 -7.70 13.98
C LYS A 142 -19.86 -7.74 13.42
N ILE A 143 -19.59 -8.60 12.43
CA ILE A 143 -18.28 -8.62 11.78
C ILE A 143 -18.04 -7.31 11.03
N SER A 144 -19.01 -6.81 10.27
CA SER A 144 -18.92 -5.51 9.59
C SER A 144 -18.60 -4.37 10.58
N SER A 145 -19.33 -4.32 11.70
CA SER A 145 -19.08 -3.35 12.78
C SER A 145 -17.69 -3.50 13.40
N PHE A 146 -17.25 -4.75 13.61
CA PHE A 146 -15.92 -5.07 14.12
C PHE A 146 -14.81 -4.61 13.17
N LEU A 147 -14.95 -4.85 11.86
CA LEU A 147 -13.99 -4.46 10.82
C LEU A 147 -13.88 -2.92 10.73
N ASN A 148 -15.01 -2.22 10.74
CA ASN A 148 -15.04 -0.75 10.71
C ASN A 148 -14.35 -0.13 11.93
N GLY A 149 -14.44 -0.77 13.10
CA GLY A 149 -13.81 -0.30 14.34
C GLY A 149 -12.30 -0.54 14.44
N GLN A 150 -11.71 -1.39 13.57
CA GLN A 150 -10.30 -1.77 13.71
C GLN A 150 -9.34 -0.61 13.46
N ILE A 151 -9.63 0.26 12.49
CA ILE A 151 -8.65 1.23 12.00
C ILE A 151 -8.27 2.28 13.04
N ASP A 152 -9.20 2.63 13.93
CA ASP A 152 -9.05 3.67 14.95
C ASP A 152 -8.62 3.16 16.31
N ARG A 153 -8.53 1.85 16.50
CA ARG A 153 -8.21 1.27 17.79
C ARG A 153 -6.74 1.56 18.15
N ALA A 154 -6.49 1.99 19.38
CA ALA A 154 -5.13 2.25 19.86
C ALA A 154 -4.21 1.02 19.78
N TYR A 155 -2.92 1.26 19.56
CA TYR A 155 -1.89 0.24 19.72
C TYR A 155 -1.40 0.19 21.17
N PRO A 156 -1.12 -1.00 21.74
CA PRO A 156 -0.58 -1.11 23.08
C PRO A 156 0.80 -0.45 23.23
N VAL A 157 1.06 0.15 24.38
CA VAL A 157 2.35 0.80 24.68
C VAL A 157 3.47 -0.25 24.74
N GLY A 158 4.58 0.05 24.08
CA GLY A 158 5.79 -0.78 24.11
C GLY A 158 5.71 -2.09 23.32
N LYS A 159 4.60 -2.38 22.65
CA LYS A 159 4.43 -3.53 21.77
C LYS A 159 4.63 -3.14 20.30
N PRO A 160 4.90 -4.11 19.42
CA PRO A 160 4.86 -3.89 17.97
C PRO A 160 3.52 -3.33 17.49
N LEU A 161 3.57 -2.48 16.47
CA LEU A 161 2.42 -1.73 15.97
C LEU A 161 1.62 -2.52 14.92
N TRP A 162 1.25 -3.76 15.25
CA TRP A 162 0.43 -4.63 14.40
C TRP A 162 -0.34 -5.65 15.23
N ASP A 163 -1.42 -6.18 14.67
CA ASP A 163 -2.19 -7.29 15.22
C ASP A 163 -2.93 -8.04 14.10
N ILE A 164 -3.28 -9.29 14.37
CA ILE A 164 -4.00 -10.16 13.46
C ILE A 164 -5.20 -10.75 14.19
N VAL A 165 -6.37 -10.69 13.56
CA VAL A 165 -7.58 -11.37 14.01
C VAL A 165 -7.96 -12.43 12.99
N LEU A 166 -8.02 -13.67 13.44
CA LEU A 166 -8.42 -14.83 12.66
C LEU A 166 -9.93 -15.02 12.80
N LEU A 167 -10.63 -15.07 11.66
CA LEU A 167 -12.07 -15.30 11.56
C LEU A 167 -12.29 -16.64 10.85
N PRO A 168 -12.12 -17.79 11.54
CA PRO A 168 -12.25 -19.10 10.91
C PRO A 168 -13.67 -19.36 10.37
N ASN A 169 -14.67 -18.71 10.95
CA ASN A 169 -16.11 -18.91 10.68
C ASN A 169 -16.80 -17.67 10.05
N TYR A 170 -16.07 -16.87 9.25
CA TYR A 170 -16.55 -15.59 8.71
C TYR A 170 -17.94 -15.69 8.05
N VAL A 171 -18.16 -16.64 7.13
CA VAL A 171 -19.49 -17.02 6.58
C VAL A 171 -19.44 -18.44 6.03
N LEU A 172 -20.30 -19.36 6.50
CA LEU A 172 -20.42 -20.74 5.99
C LEU A 172 -19.05 -21.46 5.86
N THR A 173 -18.61 -21.74 4.63
CA THR A 173 -17.35 -22.42 4.31
C THR A 173 -16.20 -21.46 4.00
N THR A 174 -16.36 -20.17 4.34
CA THR A 174 -15.35 -19.13 4.11
C THR A 174 -14.76 -18.66 5.43
N SER A 175 -13.46 -18.38 5.38
CA SER A 175 -12.70 -17.84 6.50
C SER A 175 -12.09 -16.51 6.09
N ALA A 176 -11.77 -15.68 7.07
CA ALA A 176 -11.11 -14.40 6.84
C ALA A 176 -9.95 -14.19 7.81
N ILE A 177 -8.98 -13.38 7.40
CA ILE A 177 -7.87 -12.92 8.23
C ILE A 177 -7.87 -11.40 8.17
N VAL A 178 -7.99 -10.77 9.33
CA VAL A 178 -7.86 -9.33 9.49
C VAL A 178 -6.44 -9.07 9.98
N ALA A 179 -5.64 -8.35 9.22
CA ALA A 179 -4.30 -7.93 9.61
C ALA A 179 -4.26 -6.41 9.66
N ARG A 180 -3.91 -5.88 10.83
CA ARG A 180 -3.81 -4.45 11.07
C ARG A 180 -2.37 -4.08 11.38
N MET A 181 -1.91 -2.97 10.83
CA MET A 181 -0.59 -2.43 11.16
C MET A 181 -0.53 -0.92 11.01
N HIS A 182 0.37 -0.29 11.76
CA HIS A 182 0.69 1.11 11.56
C HIS A 182 1.58 1.29 10.31
N HIS A 183 1.34 2.34 9.53
CA HIS A 183 1.98 2.56 8.23
C HIS A 183 3.50 2.81 8.32
N SER A 184 4.05 3.07 9.52
CA SER A 184 5.51 3.06 9.74
C SER A 184 6.12 1.65 9.65
N VAL A 185 5.34 0.60 9.94
CA VAL A 185 5.77 -0.81 9.86
C VAL A 185 5.92 -1.24 8.41
N GLY A 186 4.97 -0.90 7.55
CA GLY A 186 4.99 -1.25 6.12
C GLY A 186 3.95 -0.47 5.31
N ASP A 187 4.10 -0.53 4.00
CA ASP A 187 3.12 0.00 3.04
C ASP A 187 2.26 -1.14 2.43
N GLY A 188 1.37 -0.78 1.50
CA GLY A 188 0.50 -1.75 0.82
C GLY A 188 1.26 -2.85 0.06
N LEU A 189 2.39 -2.53 -0.59
CA LEU A 189 3.19 -3.52 -1.32
C LEU A 189 3.92 -4.47 -0.37
N SER A 190 4.45 -3.93 0.72
CA SER A 190 5.07 -4.66 1.81
C SER A 190 4.09 -5.66 2.44
N PHE A 191 2.81 -5.26 2.58
CA PHE A 191 1.75 -6.15 3.03
C PHE A 191 1.44 -7.26 2.02
N ILE A 192 1.33 -6.93 0.71
CA ILE A 192 1.11 -7.93 -0.34
C ILE A 192 2.25 -8.97 -0.33
N ALA A 193 3.50 -8.52 -0.17
CA ALA A 193 4.65 -9.41 -0.03
C ALA A 193 4.52 -10.32 1.21
N PHE A 194 4.12 -9.76 2.36
CA PHE A 194 3.86 -10.53 3.57
C PHE A 194 2.75 -11.58 3.37
N VAL A 195 1.63 -11.22 2.74
CA VAL A 195 0.54 -12.16 2.44
C VAL A 195 1.03 -13.29 1.54
N ARG A 196 1.78 -12.96 0.48
CA ARG A 196 2.37 -13.96 -0.42
C ARG A 196 3.30 -14.92 0.33
N ASP A 197 4.15 -14.40 1.22
CA ASP A 197 5.11 -15.21 1.97
C ASP A 197 4.43 -16.08 3.06
N MET A 198 3.22 -15.73 3.49
CA MET A 198 2.36 -16.55 4.37
C MET A 198 1.60 -17.65 3.62
N CYS A 199 1.30 -17.40 2.35
CA CYS A 199 0.61 -18.33 1.46
C CYS A 199 1.50 -19.54 1.09
N ASP A 200 0.86 -20.58 0.58
CA ASP A 200 1.52 -21.77 0.06
C ASP A 200 2.50 -21.36 -1.05
N GLU A 201 3.72 -21.91 -1.00
CA GLU A 201 4.69 -21.71 -2.07
C GLU A 201 4.07 -22.23 -3.36
N ASN A 202 3.87 -21.32 -4.32
CA ASN A 202 3.39 -21.71 -5.63
C ASN A 202 4.60 -22.19 -6.44
N PRO A 203 4.72 -23.48 -6.77
CA PRO A 203 5.87 -24.00 -7.50
C PRO A 203 5.98 -23.46 -8.94
N ALA A 204 4.96 -22.78 -9.46
CA ALA A 204 4.98 -22.20 -10.81
C ALA A 204 4.34 -20.80 -10.84
N SER A 205 5.07 -19.82 -11.37
CA SER A 205 4.51 -18.49 -11.68
C SER A 205 3.74 -18.51 -13.01
N VAL A 206 2.87 -17.53 -13.26
CA VAL A 206 2.21 -17.36 -14.58
C VAL A 206 3.26 -17.30 -15.70
N SER A 207 4.38 -16.62 -15.48
CA SER A 207 5.52 -16.59 -16.40
C SER A 207 6.09 -17.99 -16.65
N THR A 208 6.16 -18.84 -15.63
CA THR A 208 6.58 -20.24 -15.73
C THR A 208 5.63 -21.05 -16.61
N VAL A 209 4.30 -20.89 -16.43
CA VAL A 209 3.28 -21.57 -17.25
C VAL A 209 3.36 -21.12 -18.71
N ILE A 210 3.51 -19.82 -18.96
CA ILE A 210 3.69 -19.26 -20.32
C ILE A 210 4.95 -19.82 -20.98
N HIS A 211 6.09 -19.84 -20.27
CA HIS A 211 7.34 -20.37 -20.83
C HIS A 211 7.25 -21.88 -21.08
N ALA A 212 6.59 -22.65 -20.20
CA ALA A 212 6.33 -24.06 -20.42
C ALA A 212 5.44 -24.31 -21.65
N GLY A 213 4.38 -23.51 -21.81
CA GLY A 213 3.50 -23.54 -22.98
C GLY A 213 4.24 -23.20 -24.29
N LEU A 214 5.08 -22.15 -24.26
CA LEU A 214 5.92 -21.75 -25.39
C LEU A 214 6.93 -22.84 -25.77
N ALA A 215 7.56 -23.47 -24.77
CA ALA A 215 8.44 -24.59 -25.00
C ALA A 215 7.73 -25.80 -25.64
N GLY A 216 6.51 -26.10 -25.17
CA GLY A 216 5.65 -27.10 -25.79
C GLY A 216 5.23 -26.77 -27.23
N ALA A 217 4.99 -25.49 -27.53
CA ALA A 217 4.65 -25.03 -28.88
C ALA A 217 5.84 -25.15 -29.84
N VAL A 218 7.03 -24.69 -29.45
CA VAL A 218 8.25 -24.81 -30.26
C VAL A 218 8.62 -26.28 -30.49
N ARG A 219 8.49 -27.12 -29.45
CA ARG A 219 8.68 -28.59 -29.58
C ARG A 219 7.77 -29.18 -30.65
N ARG A 220 6.49 -28.79 -30.69
CA ARG A 220 5.53 -29.24 -31.72
C ARG A 220 5.94 -28.80 -33.11
N ILE A 221 6.34 -27.54 -33.28
CA ILE A 221 6.81 -27.03 -34.59
C ILE A 221 8.04 -27.80 -35.10
N ILE A 222 8.98 -28.15 -34.22
CA ILE A 222 10.15 -28.95 -34.61
C ILE A 222 9.73 -30.33 -35.10
N LEU A 223 8.81 -30.99 -34.37
CA LEU A 223 8.28 -32.30 -34.76
C LEU A 223 7.50 -32.24 -36.09
N ASP A 224 6.64 -31.24 -36.28
CA ASP A 224 5.86 -31.06 -37.50
C ASP A 224 6.75 -30.87 -38.75
N ARG A 225 7.96 -30.34 -38.56
CA ARG A 225 8.97 -30.18 -39.62
C ARG A 225 9.89 -31.40 -39.78
N GLY A 226 9.60 -32.51 -39.10
CA GLY A 226 10.42 -33.72 -39.13
C GLY A 226 11.75 -33.62 -38.37
N GLY A 227 11.92 -32.59 -37.54
CA GLY A 227 13.10 -32.41 -36.70
C GLY A 227 13.01 -33.19 -35.39
N THR A 228 14.16 -33.37 -34.73
CA THR A 228 14.22 -33.98 -33.39
C THR A 228 14.41 -32.87 -32.34
N PRO A 229 13.45 -32.63 -31.43
CA PRO A 229 13.60 -31.59 -30.42
C PRO A 229 14.61 -32.05 -29.36
N THR A 230 15.84 -31.55 -29.47
CA THR A 230 16.94 -31.80 -28.52
C THR A 230 17.44 -30.46 -27.98
N GLY A 231 17.78 -30.42 -26.68
CA GLY A 231 18.24 -29.21 -25.99
C GLY A 231 17.13 -28.33 -25.41
N ASP A 232 17.53 -27.26 -24.72
CA ASP A 232 16.65 -26.27 -24.09
C ASP A 232 16.44 -25.04 -24.99
N ILE A 233 15.33 -24.34 -24.79
CA ILE A 233 15.08 -23.06 -25.46
C ILE A 233 15.66 -21.93 -24.60
N ALA A 234 16.62 -21.20 -25.15
CA ALA A 234 17.15 -20.00 -24.52
C ALA A 234 16.25 -18.80 -24.85
N ALA A 235 15.78 -18.08 -23.82
CA ALA A 235 15.00 -16.86 -23.97
C ALA A 235 15.63 -15.72 -23.16
N THR A 236 15.71 -14.53 -23.74
CA THR A 236 16.04 -13.30 -23.01
C THR A 236 14.76 -12.76 -22.39
N TYR A 237 14.60 -12.95 -21.09
CA TYR A 237 13.44 -12.45 -20.35
C TYR A 237 13.68 -11.02 -19.86
N VAL A 238 12.98 -10.05 -20.44
CA VAL A 238 13.08 -8.64 -20.06
C VAL A 238 12.11 -8.37 -18.90
N LEU A 239 12.66 -8.34 -17.68
CA LEU A 239 11.92 -7.89 -16.50
C LEU A 239 11.84 -6.36 -16.48
N PRO A 240 10.69 -5.76 -16.06
CA PRO A 240 10.69 -4.36 -15.69
C PRO A 240 11.61 -4.18 -14.47
N LYS A 241 12.62 -3.31 -14.60
CA LYS A 241 13.43 -2.88 -13.45
C LYS A 241 12.68 -1.80 -12.68
N LEU A 242 11.90 -2.21 -11.69
CA LEU A 242 11.33 -1.34 -10.68
C LEU A 242 12.21 -1.52 -9.44
N ASN A 243 12.98 -0.52 -8.99
CA ASN A 243 13.84 -0.61 -7.80
C ASN A 243 13.01 -0.78 -6.50
N HIS A 244 12.29 -1.88 -6.33
CA HIS A 244 11.53 -2.23 -5.13
C HIS A 244 12.26 -3.37 -4.40
N PRO A 245 12.76 -3.16 -3.18
CA PRO A 245 13.66 -4.09 -2.50
C PRO A 245 12.97 -5.36 -1.96
N GLY A 246 11.64 -5.47 -2.04
CA GLY A 246 10.93 -6.66 -1.55
C GLY A 246 11.00 -6.84 -0.03
N THR A 247 11.30 -5.78 0.71
CA THR A 247 11.34 -5.70 2.18
C THR A 247 10.19 -4.83 2.70
N LEU A 248 9.84 -4.91 4.01
CA LEU A 248 8.88 -3.96 4.64
C LEU A 248 9.48 -2.55 4.73
N SER A 249 9.49 -1.83 3.61
CA SER A 249 9.93 -0.45 3.48
C SER A 249 8.88 0.33 2.69
N ASN A 250 8.52 1.52 3.15
CA ASN A 250 7.54 2.37 2.47
C ASN A 250 8.16 2.98 1.19
N ASN A 251 7.69 2.54 0.02
CA ASN A 251 8.09 3.04 -1.30
C ASN A 251 6.95 3.75 -2.03
N ALA A 252 5.89 4.15 -1.33
CA ALA A 252 4.78 4.88 -1.92
C ALA A 252 5.19 6.33 -2.28
N PHE A 253 4.77 6.79 -3.46
CA PHE A 253 4.91 8.20 -3.87
C PHE A 253 3.51 8.78 -4.07
N CYS A 254 3.24 9.95 -3.49
CA CYS A 254 2.05 10.72 -3.85
C CYS A 254 2.41 11.69 -4.98
N ILE A 255 1.63 11.67 -6.05
CA ILE A 255 1.77 12.61 -7.15
C ILE A 255 0.42 13.29 -7.33
N SER A 256 0.45 14.62 -7.47
CA SER A 256 -0.78 15.37 -7.70
C SER A 256 -1.27 15.17 -9.14
N LEU A 257 -2.53 14.79 -9.27
CA LEU A 257 -3.24 14.68 -10.54
C LEU A 257 -4.38 15.70 -10.54
N THR A 258 -4.46 16.53 -11.56
CA THR A 258 -5.60 17.44 -11.74
C THR A 258 -6.67 16.71 -12.54
N THR A 259 -7.69 16.19 -11.85
CA THR A 259 -8.81 15.48 -12.48
C THR A 259 -9.86 16.48 -12.97
N PRO A 260 -10.07 16.63 -14.29
CA PRO A 260 -11.07 17.55 -14.83
C PRO A 260 -12.48 17.05 -14.49
N MET A 261 -13.22 17.83 -13.71
CA MET A 261 -14.60 17.54 -13.33
C MET A 261 -15.63 18.21 -14.25
N SER A 262 -15.27 19.35 -14.87
CA SER A 262 -16.19 20.12 -15.70
C SER A 262 -16.29 19.61 -17.14
N GLY A 263 -17.50 19.71 -17.71
CA GLY A 263 -17.82 19.32 -19.08
C GLY A 263 -18.36 17.89 -19.18
N ASP A 264 -19.23 17.66 -20.17
CA ASP A 264 -20.02 16.42 -20.29
C ASP A 264 -19.31 15.31 -21.08
N ASP A 265 -18.16 15.59 -21.70
CA ASP A 265 -17.45 14.64 -22.58
C ASP A 265 -16.47 13.77 -21.79
N GLY A 266 -16.88 12.52 -21.52
CA GLY A 266 -16.09 11.52 -20.80
C GLY A 266 -14.80 11.12 -21.52
N ILE A 267 -14.81 11.00 -22.85
CA ILE A 267 -13.62 10.59 -23.63
C ILE A 267 -12.53 11.68 -23.61
N LYS A 268 -12.93 12.95 -23.70
CA LYS A 268 -11.98 14.07 -23.50
C LYS A 268 -11.40 14.07 -22.10
N ARG A 269 -12.21 13.75 -21.08
CA ARG A 269 -11.79 13.62 -19.68
C ARG A 269 -10.70 12.54 -19.53
N VAL A 270 -10.95 11.34 -20.07
CA VAL A 270 -10.00 10.21 -20.10
C VAL A 270 -8.71 10.60 -20.82
N THR A 271 -8.81 11.20 -22.01
CA THR A 271 -7.65 11.61 -22.81
C THR A 271 -6.75 12.59 -22.03
N ARG A 272 -7.34 13.58 -21.36
CA ARG A 272 -6.60 14.56 -20.56
C ARG A 272 -5.96 13.94 -19.32
N ILE A 273 -6.63 13.01 -18.66
CA ILE A 273 -6.06 12.27 -17.52
C ILE A 273 -4.89 11.39 -17.98
N SER A 274 -5.06 10.65 -19.08
CA SER A 274 -4.02 9.80 -19.68
C SER A 274 -2.77 10.60 -20.06
N GLN A 275 -2.92 11.77 -20.70
CA GLN A 275 -1.80 12.64 -21.01
C GLN A 275 -1.05 13.12 -19.76
N GLN A 276 -1.76 13.42 -18.66
CA GLN A 276 -1.13 13.79 -17.39
C GLN A 276 -0.36 12.61 -16.78
N LEU A 277 -0.97 11.42 -16.71
CA LEU A 277 -0.34 10.22 -16.18
C LEU A 277 0.92 9.83 -16.98
N ASN A 278 0.86 9.89 -18.31
CA ASN A 278 2.00 9.59 -19.17
C ASN A 278 3.20 10.52 -18.92
N ARG A 279 2.95 11.82 -18.69
CA ARG A 279 4.00 12.80 -18.32
C ARG A 279 4.57 12.53 -16.93
N ILE A 280 3.71 12.17 -15.98
CA ILE A 280 4.12 11.83 -14.61
C ILE A 280 5.07 10.62 -14.63
N PHE A 281 4.68 9.54 -15.33
CA PHE A 281 5.48 8.31 -15.36
C PHE A 281 6.82 8.47 -16.10
N SER A 282 6.97 9.45 -16.98
CA SER A 282 8.20 9.65 -17.77
C SER A 282 9.25 10.57 -17.12
N PHE A 283 8.89 11.49 -16.21
CA PHE A 283 9.84 12.48 -15.66
C PHE A 283 9.78 12.70 -14.13
N ALA A 284 8.68 12.36 -13.45
CA ALA A 284 8.43 12.74 -12.06
C ALA A 284 8.96 11.83 -10.91
N PRO A 285 9.41 10.57 -11.09
CA PRO A 285 9.77 9.70 -9.96
C PRO A 285 10.90 10.23 -9.07
N ILE A 286 11.94 10.83 -9.66
CA ILE A 286 13.12 11.32 -8.92
C ILE A 286 12.76 12.54 -8.06
N ALA A 287 12.06 13.52 -8.65
CA ALA A 287 11.64 14.72 -7.93
C ALA A 287 10.68 14.38 -6.78
N SER A 288 9.76 13.44 -7.00
CA SER A 288 8.81 12.97 -5.97
C SER A 288 9.55 12.26 -4.83
N THR A 289 10.54 11.42 -5.15
CA THR A 289 11.38 10.76 -4.14
C THR A 289 12.11 11.77 -3.27
N LEU A 290 12.71 12.80 -3.88
CA LEU A 290 13.41 13.85 -3.15
C LEU A 290 12.47 14.62 -2.22
N HIS A 291 11.28 14.98 -2.71
CA HIS A 291 10.27 15.69 -1.92
C HIS A 291 9.81 14.87 -0.70
N PHE A 292 9.49 13.59 -0.89
CA PHE A 292 9.10 12.68 0.19
C PHE A 292 10.22 12.51 1.22
N ASN A 293 11.47 12.43 0.78
CA ASN A 293 12.61 12.33 1.68
C ASN A 293 12.80 13.61 2.52
N ILE A 294 12.64 14.78 1.91
CA ILE A 294 12.69 16.05 2.64
C ILE A 294 11.58 16.09 3.69
N LEU A 295 10.35 15.76 3.31
CA LEU A 295 9.21 15.76 4.23
C LEU A 295 9.44 14.80 5.42
N GLY A 296 9.88 13.57 5.16
CA GLY A 296 10.17 12.60 6.21
C GLY A 296 11.32 13.03 7.13
N LEU A 297 12.31 13.77 6.63
CA LEU A 297 13.38 14.34 7.46
C LEU A 297 12.83 15.44 8.41
N LEU A 298 12.00 16.34 7.89
CA LEU A 298 11.39 17.41 8.68
C LEU A 298 10.46 16.85 9.77
N LEU A 299 9.58 15.90 9.40
CA LEU A 299 8.66 15.23 10.33
C LEU A 299 9.40 14.40 11.37
N GLY A 300 10.46 13.69 10.96
CA GLY A 300 11.33 12.96 11.89
C GLY A 300 11.97 13.88 12.93
N ALA A 301 12.33 15.10 12.54
CA ALA A 301 12.85 16.14 13.43
C ALA A 301 11.75 16.88 14.24
N HIS A 302 10.50 16.40 14.21
CA HIS A 302 9.33 17.00 14.88
C HIS A 302 9.07 18.45 14.48
N MET A 303 9.42 18.83 13.25
CA MET A 303 8.90 20.07 12.70
C MET A 303 7.41 19.83 12.44
N ASP A 304 6.54 20.50 13.20
CA ASP A 304 5.08 20.45 12.99
C ASP A 304 4.77 21.08 11.64
N THR A 305 4.72 20.23 10.61
CA THR A 305 4.25 20.64 9.31
C THR A 305 2.75 20.39 9.26
N LYS A 306 1.96 21.31 9.82
CA LYS A 306 0.52 21.47 9.51
C LYS A 306 0.23 21.61 7.99
N VAL A 307 1.29 21.66 7.19
CA VAL A 307 1.38 21.78 5.73
C VAL A 307 0.57 20.72 4.97
N LEU A 308 0.27 19.55 5.54
CA LEU A 308 -0.41 18.46 4.80
C LEU A 308 -1.95 18.57 4.75
N SER A 309 -2.58 19.41 5.58
CA SER A 309 -4.04 19.59 5.55
C SER A 309 -4.47 20.37 4.31
N ASN A 310 -5.48 19.88 3.59
CA ASN A 310 -6.14 20.52 2.43
C ASN A 310 -5.29 20.62 1.15
N LEU A 311 -4.22 19.83 1.00
CA LEU A 311 -3.41 19.81 -0.23
C LEU A 311 -4.08 19.08 -1.40
N PHE A 312 -5.07 18.22 -1.13
CA PHE A 312 -5.74 17.39 -2.13
C PHE A 312 -7.20 17.14 -1.73
N THR A 313 -8.06 16.86 -2.72
CA THR A 313 -9.50 16.64 -2.50
C THR A 313 -9.81 15.19 -2.11
N PHE A 314 -9.06 14.24 -2.66
CA PHE A 314 -9.13 12.83 -2.35
C PHE A 314 -7.78 12.18 -2.65
N VAL A 315 -7.57 10.98 -2.12
CA VAL A 315 -6.40 10.15 -2.45
C VAL A 315 -6.87 8.97 -3.26
N HIS A 316 -6.17 8.63 -4.34
CA HIS A 316 -6.37 7.40 -5.08
C HIS A 316 -5.11 6.55 -5.06
N SER A 317 -5.23 5.33 -4.55
CA SER A 317 -4.19 4.30 -4.60
C SER A 317 -4.61 3.18 -5.54
N ASN A 318 -3.66 2.62 -6.28
CA ASN A 318 -3.91 1.49 -7.17
C ASN A 318 -2.94 0.35 -6.84
N MET A 319 -3.47 -0.82 -6.51
CA MET A 319 -2.69 -2.03 -6.22
C MET A 319 -3.07 -3.13 -7.21
N VAL A 320 -2.09 -3.60 -7.98
CA VAL A 320 -2.32 -4.67 -8.96
C VAL A 320 -1.61 -5.93 -8.50
N PHE A 321 -2.37 -7.01 -8.34
CA PHE A 321 -1.83 -8.34 -8.15
C PHE A 321 -1.89 -9.09 -9.48
N ILE A 322 -0.71 -9.46 -9.99
CA ILE A 322 -0.56 -10.26 -11.22
C ILE A 322 -0.01 -11.62 -10.82
N GLY A 323 -0.79 -12.68 -11.03
CA GLY A 323 -0.37 -14.03 -10.69
C GLY A 323 -1.53 -15.00 -10.54
N GLU A 324 -1.19 -16.25 -10.26
CA GLU A 324 -2.14 -17.27 -9.86
C GLU A 324 -2.81 -16.91 -8.52
N PRO A 325 -4.06 -17.35 -8.28
CA PRO A 325 -4.70 -17.17 -6.99
C PRO A 325 -3.85 -17.71 -5.85
N LEU A 326 -3.64 -16.88 -4.83
CA LEU A 326 -2.89 -17.28 -3.64
C LEU A 326 -3.68 -18.34 -2.87
N LYS A 327 -2.98 -19.30 -2.27
CA LYS A 327 -3.58 -20.34 -1.44
C LYS A 327 -2.95 -20.33 -0.06
N LEU A 328 -3.73 -20.61 0.97
CA LEU A 328 -3.28 -20.74 2.34
C LEU A 328 -3.78 -22.08 2.88
N PHE A 329 -2.88 -23.05 3.06
CA PHE A 329 -3.23 -24.44 3.41
C PHE A 329 -4.25 -25.05 2.44
N GLY A 330 -4.07 -24.79 1.14
CA GLY A 330 -4.98 -25.24 0.08
C GLY A 330 -6.22 -24.36 -0.12
N SER A 331 -6.60 -23.53 0.87
CA SER A 331 -7.74 -22.61 0.75
C SER A 331 -7.40 -21.41 -0.11
N THR A 332 -8.22 -21.16 -1.13
CA THR A 332 -7.92 -20.14 -2.15
C THR A 332 -8.35 -18.76 -1.66
N LEU A 333 -7.44 -17.78 -1.69
CA LEU A 333 -7.75 -16.39 -1.46
C LEU A 333 -8.68 -15.89 -2.56
N ASP A 334 -9.87 -15.43 -2.18
CA ASP A 334 -10.92 -14.97 -3.10
C ASP A 334 -10.84 -13.47 -3.34
N ARG A 335 -10.70 -12.69 -2.26
CA ARG A 335 -10.67 -11.22 -2.32
C ARG A 335 -9.86 -10.66 -1.17
N MET A 336 -9.31 -9.47 -1.39
CA MET A 336 -8.61 -8.67 -0.38
C MET A 336 -9.25 -7.30 -0.28
N VAL A 337 -9.54 -6.88 0.95
CA VAL A 337 -10.00 -5.52 1.27
C VAL A 337 -8.89 -4.83 2.04
N ALA A 338 -8.59 -3.59 1.71
CA ALA A 338 -7.64 -2.77 2.44
C ALA A 338 -8.26 -1.40 2.75
N THR A 339 -8.24 -1.04 4.03
CA THR A 339 -8.76 0.21 4.56
C THR A 339 -7.57 1.01 5.11
N ALA A 340 -7.44 2.26 4.69
CA ALA A 340 -6.42 3.18 5.17
C ALA A 340 -7.06 4.30 6.00
N GLY A 341 -6.36 4.75 7.05
CA GLY A 341 -6.84 5.86 7.87
C GLY A 341 -6.90 7.17 7.07
N LEU A 342 -7.89 8.01 7.40
CA LEU A 342 -8.08 9.31 6.77
C LEU A 342 -7.48 10.44 7.60
N ILE A 343 -6.94 11.45 6.91
CA ILE A 343 -6.70 12.77 7.52
C ILE A 343 -8.05 13.49 7.58
N ARG A 344 -8.84 13.16 8.62
CA ARG A 344 -10.20 13.67 8.85
C ARG A 344 -10.27 15.19 8.81
N LYS A 345 -11.41 15.73 8.40
CA LYS A 345 -11.68 17.18 8.20
C LYS A 345 -10.83 17.88 7.13
N SER A 346 -9.91 17.16 6.48
CA SER A 346 -9.09 17.69 5.38
C SER A 346 -9.28 16.87 4.11
N ASN A 347 -9.09 15.55 4.19
CA ASN A 347 -9.17 14.65 3.04
C ASN A 347 -10.30 13.66 3.27
N PRO A 348 -11.51 13.95 2.78
CA PRO A 348 -12.72 13.22 3.17
C PRO A 348 -12.90 11.88 2.44
N LEU A 349 -12.11 11.60 1.41
CA LEU A 349 -12.25 10.41 0.58
C LEU A 349 -10.89 9.79 0.24
N PHE A 350 -10.77 8.50 0.49
CA PHE A 350 -9.70 7.64 -0.01
C PHE A 350 -10.31 6.58 -0.92
N VAL A 351 -9.77 6.48 -2.13
CA VAL A 351 -10.15 5.52 -3.15
C VAL A 351 -9.00 4.55 -3.30
N LEU A 352 -9.30 3.26 -3.24
CA LEU A 352 -8.34 2.21 -3.52
C LEU A 352 -8.91 1.30 -4.60
N THR A 353 -8.16 1.14 -5.68
CA THR A 353 -8.43 0.14 -6.70
C THR A 353 -7.51 -1.05 -6.49
N THR A 354 -8.07 -2.25 -6.40
CA THR A 354 -7.30 -3.49 -6.30
C THR A 354 -7.68 -4.47 -7.40
N SER A 355 -6.72 -4.88 -8.21
CA SER A 355 -6.92 -5.94 -9.23
C SER A 355 -6.39 -7.26 -8.70
N TYR A 356 -7.26 -8.27 -8.60
CA TYR A 356 -6.90 -9.61 -8.14
C TYR A 356 -7.77 -10.67 -8.83
N ASN A 357 -7.14 -11.75 -9.33
CA ASN A 357 -7.83 -12.88 -9.96
C ASN A 357 -8.85 -12.47 -11.05
N GLY A 358 -8.42 -11.58 -11.96
CA GLY A 358 -9.24 -11.08 -13.07
C GLY A 358 -10.35 -10.10 -12.66
N LYS A 359 -10.49 -9.77 -11.38
CA LYS A 359 -11.50 -8.82 -10.87
C LYS A 359 -10.86 -7.51 -10.47
N LEU A 360 -11.49 -6.40 -10.87
CA LEU A 360 -11.20 -5.08 -10.35
C LEU A 360 -12.13 -4.82 -9.15
N ASN A 361 -11.55 -4.43 -8.02
CA ASN A 361 -12.31 -4.04 -6.84
C ASN A 361 -12.09 -2.55 -6.59
N LEU A 362 -13.19 -1.81 -6.41
CA LEU A 362 -13.19 -0.41 -6.01
C LEU A 362 -13.54 -0.32 -4.53
N GLN A 363 -12.63 0.26 -3.77
CA GLN A 363 -12.74 0.39 -2.32
C GLN A 363 -12.77 1.86 -1.94
N LEU A 364 -13.78 2.26 -1.18
CA LEU A 364 -13.97 3.65 -0.75
C LEU A 364 -13.86 3.73 0.77
N VAL A 365 -13.12 4.73 1.25
CA VAL A 365 -13.07 5.12 2.67
C VAL A 365 -13.48 6.58 2.78
N GLY A 366 -14.59 6.84 3.47
CA GLY A 366 -15.18 8.18 3.61
C GLY A 366 -15.17 8.72 5.03
N ASP A 367 -14.91 10.02 5.20
CA ASP A 367 -15.08 10.76 6.45
C ASP A 367 -16.57 11.01 6.72
N LYS A 368 -17.05 10.59 7.90
CA LYS A 368 -18.45 10.78 8.32
C LYS A 368 -18.93 12.24 8.30
N ALA A 369 -18.02 13.21 8.36
CA ALA A 369 -18.37 14.62 8.23
C ALA A 369 -18.88 14.99 6.83
N VAL A 370 -18.51 14.23 5.80
CA VAL A 370 -18.93 14.43 4.40
C VAL A 370 -19.92 13.34 3.96
N PHE A 371 -19.70 12.10 4.41
CA PHE A 371 -20.54 10.94 4.10
C PHE A 371 -21.24 10.44 5.38
N PRO A 372 -22.43 10.95 5.72
CA PRO A 372 -23.05 10.71 7.03
C PRO A 372 -23.37 9.24 7.30
N ASP A 373 -23.62 8.46 6.24
CA ASP A 373 -24.01 7.05 6.30
C ASP A 373 -23.42 6.25 5.13
N GLN A 374 -23.44 4.92 5.24
CA GLN A 374 -22.73 4.05 4.31
C GLN A 374 -23.37 4.11 2.91
N GLU A 375 -24.68 4.33 2.84
CA GLU A 375 -25.43 4.52 1.60
C GLU A 375 -24.96 5.75 0.82
N SER A 376 -24.62 6.84 1.51
CA SER A 376 -24.08 8.05 0.89
C SER A 376 -22.72 7.78 0.21
N LEU A 377 -21.87 6.93 0.81
CA LEU A 377 -20.61 6.52 0.21
C LEU A 377 -20.81 5.48 -0.90
N PHE A 378 -21.72 4.53 -0.73
CA PHE A 378 -22.10 3.56 -1.77
C PHE A 378 -22.71 4.23 -3.01
N ARG A 379 -23.37 5.38 -2.85
CA ARG A 379 -23.83 6.18 -3.98
C ARG A 379 -22.68 6.64 -4.88
N VAL A 380 -21.53 7.00 -4.30
CA VAL A 380 -20.34 7.36 -5.09
C VAL A 380 -19.87 6.16 -5.90
N ALA A 381 -19.84 4.96 -5.31
CA ALA A 381 -19.46 3.74 -6.00
C ALA A 381 -20.39 3.44 -7.19
N ARG A 382 -21.71 3.55 -7.00
CA ARG A 382 -22.70 3.39 -8.08
C ARG A 382 -22.51 4.40 -9.21
N TYR A 383 -22.26 5.67 -8.89
CA TYR A 383 -21.99 6.68 -9.91
C TYR A 383 -20.69 6.42 -10.68
N VAL A 384 -19.70 5.79 -10.06
CA VAL A 384 -18.49 5.35 -10.78
C VAL A 384 -18.82 4.23 -11.77
N GLU A 385 -19.66 3.27 -11.38
CA GLU A 385 -20.15 2.22 -12.29
C GLU A 385 -20.94 2.83 -13.47
N ASP A 386 -21.92 3.71 -13.19
CA ASP A 386 -22.70 4.38 -14.23
C ASP A 386 -21.81 5.14 -15.22
N GLU A 387 -20.75 5.81 -14.74
CA GLU A 387 -19.79 6.50 -15.60
C GLU A 387 -18.92 5.54 -16.41
N PHE A 388 -18.58 4.37 -15.87
CA PHE A 388 -17.88 3.33 -16.63
C PHE A 388 -18.75 2.76 -17.74
N GLU A 389 -20.03 2.47 -17.49
CA GLU A 389 -20.95 1.99 -18.52
C GLU A 389 -21.14 3.01 -19.65
N LYS A 390 -21.24 4.30 -19.31
CA LYS A 390 -21.30 5.38 -20.32
C LYS A 390 -20.03 5.46 -21.16
N LEU A 391 -18.86 5.25 -20.55
CA LEU A 391 -17.58 5.27 -21.25
C LEU A 391 -17.43 4.03 -22.15
N ASP A 392 -17.86 2.86 -21.68
CA ASP A 392 -17.84 1.62 -22.46
C ASP A 392 -18.77 1.74 -23.68
N GLY A 393 -19.99 2.23 -23.52
CA GLY A 393 -20.89 2.53 -24.64
C GLY A 393 -20.38 3.59 -25.63
N GLN A 394 -19.31 4.32 -25.28
CA GLN A 394 -18.63 5.30 -26.12
C GLN A 394 -17.28 4.80 -26.67
N SER A 395 -16.84 3.58 -26.31
CA SER A 395 -15.54 3.01 -26.64
C SER A 395 -15.67 1.58 -27.17
N ASP A 396 -14.84 1.17 -28.12
CA ASP A 396 -14.87 -0.22 -28.64
C ASP A 396 -14.21 -1.26 -27.68
N ALA A 397 -14.18 -1.01 -26.36
CA ALA A 397 -13.35 -1.75 -25.41
C ALA A 397 -14.12 -2.38 -24.23
N GLU A 398 -14.28 -3.70 -24.27
CA GLU A 398 -14.99 -4.50 -23.25
C GLU A 398 -14.35 -4.40 -21.85
N MET A 399 -15.11 -3.92 -20.85
CA MET A 399 -14.62 -3.77 -19.47
C MET A 399 -14.84 -5.02 -18.58
N ALA A 400 -13.88 -5.32 -17.71
CA ALA A 400 -13.89 -6.48 -16.82
C ALA A 400 -14.92 -6.38 -15.66
N SER A 401 -15.40 -7.53 -15.17
CA SER A 401 -16.36 -7.63 -14.05
C SER A 401 -15.86 -6.93 -12.77
N GLN A 402 -16.74 -6.15 -12.12
CA GLN A 402 -16.41 -5.28 -10.98
C GLN A 402 -17.05 -5.76 -9.68
N ASN A 403 -16.35 -5.57 -8.56
CA ASN A 403 -16.88 -5.75 -7.20
C ASN A 403 -16.72 -4.45 -6.40
N LEU A 404 -17.81 -3.93 -5.84
CA LEU A 404 -17.81 -2.71 -5.03
C LEU A 404 -17.73 -3.01 -3.52
N ILE A 405 -16.88 -2.27 -2.80
CA ILE A 405 -16.77 -2.36 -1.33
C ILE A 405 -16.63 -0.94 -0.77
N ALA A 406 -17.53 -0.51 0.13
CA ALA A 406 -17.46 0.81 0.77
C ALA A 406 -17.35 0.68 2.29
N THR A 407 -16.42 1.44 2.89
CA THR A 407 -16.13 1.46 4.32
C THR A 407 -16.19 2.90 4.84
N LEU A 408 -16.84 3.14 5.98
CA LEU A 408 -16.87 4.47 6.62
C LEU A 408 -15.97 4.51 7.84
N VAL A 409 -15.24 5.61 8.03
CA VAL A 409 -14.24 5.78 9.11
C VAL A 409 -14.48 7.04 9.95
#